data_AF-A0A2N4XBF5-F1
#
_entry.id   AF-A0A2N4XBF5-F1
#
_cell.length_a   1.000
_cell.length_b   1.000
_cell.length_c   1.000
_cell.angle_alpha   90.00
_cell.angle_beta   90.00
_cell.angle_gamma   90.00
#
_symmetry.space_group_name_H-M   'P 1'
#
loop_
_entity.id
_entity.type
_entity.pdbx_description
1 polymer ?
#
loop_
_entity_poly.entity_id
_entity_poly.type
_entity_poly.pdbx_seq_one_letter_code
_entity_poly.pdbx_strand_id
1 'polypeptide(L)'
;MQLSLLDEVPELNKVFFIDIFAESFFDINKRRMRLTTILGQPVPRDIKISCPSKLIGNYPEGTIFKLDARLVRKGAGKRPYFVAINRSHLQRAIEFFDYNLKVQNGFDYVYPKRKQTARAMQARV
;
A
#
# COMPACT_ATOMS: atom_id res chain seq x y z
N MET A 1 -2.81 42.92 -20.90
CA MET A 1 -2.11 41.76 -20.27
C MET A 1 -3.13 41.08 -19.37
N GLN A 2 -3.58 39.88 -19.74
CA GLN A 2 -4.58 39.12 -18.98
C GLN A 2 -3.83 38.03 -18.21
N LEU A 3 -3.78 38.17 -16.88
CA LEU A 3 -3.25 37.15 -15.98
C LEU A 3 -4.26 36.00 -15.95
N SER A 4 -3.96 34.93 -16.68
CA SER A 4 -4.70 33.68 -16.53
C SER A 4 -4.51 33.17 -15.10
N LEU A 5 -5.63 32.96 -14.41
CA LEU A 5 -5.82 32.30 -13.10
C LEU A 5 -5.28 30.85 -13.07
N LEU A 6 -4.05 30.64 -13.52
CA LEU A 6 -3.46 29.31 -13.67
C LEU A 6 -2.84 28.76 -12.38
N ASP A 7 -2.82 29.51 -11.27
CA ASP A 7 -2.07 29.07 -10.07
C ASP A 7 -2.75 29.45 -8.73
N GLU A 8 -4.04 29.16 -8.55
CA GLU A 8 -4.65 29.37 -7.22
C GLU A 8 -4.66 28.13 -6.31
N VAL A 9 -4.27 26.95 -6.78
CA VAL A 9 -4.12 25.77 -5.90
C VAL A 9 -3.05 24.80 -6.43
N PRO A 10 -1.79 24.89 -5.97
CA PRO A 10 -0.71 23.97 -6.37
C PRO A 10 -1.04 22.49 -6.15
N GLU A 11 -1.95 22.18 -5.21
CA GLU A 11 -2.38 20.81 -4.92
C GLU A 11 -3.23 20.16 -6.04
N LEU A 12 -3.82 20.94 -6.96
CA LEU A 12 -4.66 20.41 -8.05
C LEU A 12 -3.85 19.80 -9.21
N ASN A 13 -2.52 20.00 -9.24
CA ASN A 13 -1.58 19.42 -10.22
C ASN A 13 -0.83 18.19 -9.71
N LYS A 14 -1.12 17.69 -8.50
CA LYS A 14 -0.46 16.49 -7.96
C LYS A 14 -0.85 15.25 -8.79
N VAL A 15 0.04 14.88 -9.71
CA VAL A 15 -0.06 13.68 -10.54
C VAL A 15 0.52 12.46 -9.82
N PHE A 16 1.47 12.68 -8.90
CA PHE A 16 2.17 11.64 -8.17
C PHE A 16 1.97 11.78 -6.66
N PHE A 17 1.84 10.64 -6.01
CA PHE A 17 1.63 10.48 -4.59
C PHE A 17 2.65 9.45 -4.10
N ILE A 18 3.47 9.86 -3.16
CA ILE A 18 4.59 9.08 -2.64
C ILE A 18 4.17 8.49 -1.30
N ASP A 19 4.70 7.32 -0.95
CA ASP A 19 4.51 6.71 0.36
C ASP A 19 3.03 6.51 0.73
N ILE A 20 2.19 6.17 -0.25
CA ILE A 20 0.78 5.87 0.01
C ILE A 20 0.61 4.45 0.53
N PHE A 21 -0.36 4.30 1.43
CA PHE A 21 -0.75 3.01 1.96
C PHE A 21 -1.95 2.43 1.21
N ALA A 22 -1.87 1.15 0.89
CA ALA A 22 -2.90 0.45 0.14
C ALA A 22 -3.12 -0.96 0.68
N GLU A 23 -4.38 -1.34 0.80
CA GLU A 23 -4.79 -2.67 1.25
C GLU A 23 -5.12 -3.56 0.05
N SER A 24 -4.71 -4.83 0.10
CA SER A 24 -5.15 -5.84 -0.86
C SER A 24 -6.57 -6.30 -0.58
N PHE A 25 -7.38 -6.39 -1.63
CA PHE A 25 -8.73 -6.94 -1.55
C PHE A 25 -9.02 -7.83 -2.76
N PHE A 26 -9.93 -8.79 -2.60
CA PHE A 26 -10.38 -9.63 -3.70
C PHE A 26 -11.52 -8.97 -4.48
N ASP A 27 -11.26 -8.54 -5.72
CA ASP A 27 -12.29 -7.94 -6.59
C ASP A 27 -13.15 -9.06 -7.19
N ILE A 28 -14.29 -9.36 -6.55
CA ILE A 28 -15.23 -10.44 -6.94
C ILE A 28 -15.61 -10.34 -8.42
N ASN A 29 -15.89 -9.13 -8.91
CA ASN A 29 -16.29 -8.89 -10.30
C ASN A 29 -15.19 -9.25 -11.30
N LYS A 30 -13.92 -9.13 -10.90
CA LYS A 30 -12.76 -9.39 -11.75
C LYS A 30 -12.04 -10.68 -11.40
N ARG A 31 -12.51 -11.40 -10.38
CA ARG A 31 -11.95 -12.64 -9.82
C ARG A 31 -10.43 -12.57 -9.63
N ARG A 32 -9.94 -11.46 -9.06
CA ARG A 32 -8.49 -11.23 -8.85
C ARG A 32 -8.20 -10.25 -7.73
N MET A 33 -7.03 -10.40 -7.12
CA MET A 33 -6.51 -9.46 -6.12
C MET A 33 -6.24 -8.08 -6.72
N ARG A 34 -6.58 -7.04 -5.96
CA ARG A 34 -6.38 -5.63 -6.30
C ARG A 34 -5.99 -4.84 -5.05
N LEU A 35 -5.66 -3.56 -5.25
CA LEU A 35 -5.29 -2.64 -4.19
C LEU A 35 -6.29 -1.49 -4.12
N THR A 36 -6.57 -1.02 -2.90
CA THR A 36 -7.37 0.17 -2.63
C THR A 36 -6.70 1.04 -1.58
N THR A 37 -6.84 2.36 -1.68
CA THR A 37 -6.32 3.26 -0.64
C THR A 37 -7.06 3.08 0.68
N ILE A 38 -6.32 3.06 1.78
CA ILE A 38 -6.86 3.01 3.13
C ILE A 38 -7.17 4.41 3.69
N LEU A 39 -7.91 4.47 4.79
CA LEU A 39 -8.18 5.69 5.55
C LEU A 39 -6.94 6.23 6.27
N GLY A 40 -6.97 7.51 6.67
CA GLY A 40 -5.98 8.10 7.59
C GLY A 40 -4.69 8.60 6.95
N GLN A 41 -4.67 8.78 5.63
CA GLN A 41 -3.54 9.31 4.86
C GLN A 41 -3.99 10.52 4.01
N PRO A 42 -3.06 11.39 3.55
CA PRO A 42 -3.39 12.58 2.76
C PRO A 42 -3.76 12.25 1.29
N VAL A 43 -4.50 11.17 1.08
CA VAL A 43 -5.09 10.78 -0.21
C VAL A 43 -6.53 10.32 -0.01
N PRO A 44 -7.42 10.50 -1.00
CA PRO A 44 -8.80 10.06 -0.84
C PRO A 44 -8.89 8.54 -0.66
N ARG A 45 -9.82 8.14 0.20
CA ARG A 45 -10.14 6.74 0.51
C ARG A 45 -10.77 6.04 -0.71
N ASP A 46 -10.66 4.72 -0.74
CA ASP A 46 -11.37 3.83 -1.67
C ASP A 46 -11.06 4.08 -3.15
N ILE A 47 -9.91 4.71 -3.42
CA ILE A 47 -9.38 4.84 -4.78
C ILE A 47 -8.69 3.53 -5.13
N LYS A 48 -9.19 2.88 -6.19
CA LYS A 48 -8.58 1.66 -6.73
C LYS A 48 -7.19 1.97 -7.27
N ILE A 49 -6.22 1.14 -6.91
CA ILE A 49 -4.86 1.19 -7.43
C ILE A 49 -4.66 0.04 -8.43
N SER A 50 -4.17 0.38 -9.62
CA SER A 50 -3.77 -0.57 -10.64
C SER A 50 -2.34 -1.02 -10.41
N CYS A 51 -2.17 -2.30 -10.15
CA CYS A 51 -0.89 -2.99 -9.98
C CYS A 51 -1.01 -4.40 -10.62
N PRO A 52 0.09 -5.03 -11.08
CA PRO A 52 0.03 -6.36 -11.69
C PRO A 52 -0.61 -7.41 -10.76
N SER A 53 -1.64 -8.09 -11.26
CA SER A 53 -2.41 -9.07 -10.46
C SER A 53 -1.58 -10.27 -10.02
N LYS A 54 -0.63 -10.72 -10.87
CA LYS A 54 0.31 -11.80 -10.52
C LYS A 54 1.15 -11.46 -9.29
N LEU A 55 1.46 -10.18 -9.10
CA LEU A 55 2.29 -9.73 -8.01
C LEU A 55 1.49 -9.67 -6.70
N ILE A 56 0.30 -9.03 -6.74
CA ILE A 56 -0.55 -8.92 -5.54
C ILE A 56 -1.12 -10.28 -5.15
N GLY A 57 -1.37 -11.17 -6.12
CA GLY A 57 -1.91 -12.50 -5.88
C GLY A 57 -1.04 -13.41 -4.99
N ASN A 58 0.22 -13.05 -4.75
CA ASN A 58 1.11 -13.76 -3.83
C ASN A 58 0.87 -13.41 -2.36
N TYR A 59 -0.02 -12.45 -2.08
CA TYR A 59 -0.30 -11.96 -0.74
C TYR A 59 -1.77 -12.19 -0.37
N PRO A 60 -2.06 -12.49 0.90
CA PRO A 60 -3.43 -12.62 1.37
C PRO A 60 -4.20 -11.29 1.24
N GLU A 61 -5.53 -11.40 1.18
CA GLU A 61 -6.43 -10.27 1.35
C GLU A 61 -6.21 -9.60 2.71
N GLY A 62 -6.32 -8.27 2.75
CA GLY A 62 -6.03 -7.44 3.91
C GLY A 62 -4.57 -7.00 4.04
N THR A 63 -3.64 -7.49 3.22
CA THR A 63 -2.23 -7.07 3.32
C THR A 63 -2.08 -5.60 2.97
N ILE A 64 -1.41 -4.82 3.83
CA ILE A 64 -1.14 -3.40 3.63
C ILE A 64 0.25 -3.20 3.03
N PHE A 65 0.30 -2.46 1.93
CA PHE A 65 1.50 -2.10 1.18
C PHE A 65 1.78 -0.61 1.28
N LYS A 66 3.06 -0.26 1.16
CA LYS A 66 3.52 1.11 0.97
C LYS A 66 4.06 1.23 -0.45
N LEU A 67 3.55 2.18 -1.21
CA LEU A 67 3.90 2.33 -2.62
C LEU A 67 3.72 3.76 -3.11
N ASP A 68 4.40 4.08 -4.21
CA ASP A 68 4.16 5.32 -4.94
C ASP A 68 3.14 5.11 -6.04
N ALA A 69 2.25 6.07 -6.22
CA ALA A 69 1.16 6.01 -7.16
C ALA A 69 1.04 7.27 -8.01
N ARG A 70 0.64 7.05 -9.26
CA ARG A 70 0.24 8.12 -10.18
C ARG A 70 -1.28 8.20 -10.28
N LEU A 71 -1.86 9.37 -10.04
CA LEU A 71 -3.28 9.61 -10.27
C LEU A 71 -3.57 9.65 -11.76
N VAL A 72 -4.51 8.82 -12.19
CA VAL A 72 -5.07 8.84 -13.54
C VAL A 72 -6.47 9.42 -13.45
N ARG A 73 -6.60 10.69 -13.88
CA ARG A 73 -7.89 11.32 -14.13
C ARG A 73 -8.36 10.87 -15.51
N LYS A 74 -9.50 10.18 -15.57
CA LYS A 74 -10.17 9.91 -16.84
C LYS A 74 -11.14 11.07 -17.09
N GLY A 75 -11.37 11.41 -18.36
CA GLY A 75 -12.28 12.50 -18.75
C GLY A 75 -13.70 12.37 -18.18
N ALA A 76 -14.56 13.33 -18.49
CA ALA A 76 -15.89 13.49 -17.90
C ALA A 76 -16.66 12.16 -17.72
N GLY A 77 -17.17 11.93 -16.50
CA GLY A 77 -17.99 10.78 -16.13
C GLY A 77 -17.24 9.52 -15.67
N LYS A 78 -15.90 9.49 -15.71
CA LYS A 78 -15.12 8.32 -15.25
C LYS A 78 -14.46 8.58 -13.90
N ARG A 79 -14.57 7.61 -12.98
CA ARG A 79 -13.92 7.69 -11.67
C ARG A 79 -12.39 7.67 -11.82
N PRO A 80 -11.66 8.58 -11.15
CA PRO A 80 -10.21 8.55 -11.13
C PRO A 80 -9.71 7.27 -10.44
N TYR A 81 -8.49 6.86 -10.76
CA TYR A 81 -7.84 5.71 -10.14
C TYR A 81 -6.33 5.92 -10.10
N PHE A 82 -5.66 5.19 -9.23
CA PHE A 82 -4.22 5.22 -9.12
C PHE A 82 -3.55 4.13 -9.95
N VAL A 83 -2.32 4.37 -10.40
CA VAL A 83 -1.44 3.36 -10.98
C VAL A 83 -0.17 3.31 -10.14
N ALA A 84 0.16 2.14 -9.59
CA ALA A 84 1.42 1.95 -8.89
C ALA A 84 2.59 2.25 -9.84
N ILE A 85 3.57 3.05 -9.41
CA ILE A 85 4.74 3.44 -10.20
C ILE A 85 5.70 2.24 -10.31
N ASN A 86 6.13 1.70 -9.17
CA ASN A 86 6.98 0.52 -9.13
C ASN A 86 6.13 -0.76 -9.19
N ARG A 87 5.90 -1.22 -10.42
CA ARG A 87 5.03 -2.38 -10.70
C ARG A 87 5.72 -3.73 -10.53
N SER A 88 7.04 -3.77 -10.40
CA SER A 88 7.82 -4.99 -10.21
C SER A 88 8.08 -5.31 -8.74
N HIS A 89 8.18 -4.29 -7.89
CA HIS A 89 8.48 -4.47 -6.46
C HIS A 89 7.42 -3.77 -5.60
N LEU A 90 6.50 -4.56 -5.06
CA LEU A 90 5.54 -4.10 -4.05
C LEU A 90 6.08 -4.47 -2.68
N GLN A 91 6.16 -3.50 -1.79
CA GLN A 91 6.66 -3.70 -0.44
C GLN A 91 5.50 -3.61 0.55
N ARG A 92 5.45 -4.57 1.47
CA ARG A 92 4.56 -4.47 2.63
C ARG A 92 4.94 -3.25 3.44
N ALA A 93 3.95 -2.52 3.91
CA ALA A 93 4.19 -1.35 4.75
C ALA A 93 4.79 -1.81 6.08
N ILE A 94 5.93 -1.23 6.44
CA ILE A 94 6.63 -1.55 7.70
C ILE A 94 5.89 -0.96 8.90
N GLU A 95 5.20 0.15 8.67
CA GLU A 95 4.31 0.83 9.62
C GLU A 95 3.15 -0.08 10.06
N PHE A 96 2.83 -1.09 9.25
CA PHE A 96 1.80 -2.08 9.51
C PHE A 96 2.38 -3.48 9.73
N PHE A 97 3.63 -3.58 10.21
CA PHE A 97 4.32 -4.88 10.37
C PHE A 97 3.51 -5.88 11.20
N ASP A 98 3.10 -5.52 12.42
CA ASP A 98 2.36 -6.43 13.31
C ASP A 98 1.03 -6.87 12.72
N TYR A 99 0.32 -5.93 12.07
CA TYR A 99 -0.93 -6.20 11.40
C TYR A 99 -0.73 -7.14 10.20
N ASN A 100 0.23 -6.84 9.32
CA ASN A 100 0.56 -7.67 8.16
C ASN A 100 1.03 -9.07 8.57
N LEU A 101 1.71 -9.19 9.71
CA LEU A 101 2.12 -10.48 10.26
C LEU A 101 0.91 -11.30 10.71
N LYS A 102 -0.08 -10.68 11.36
CA LYS A 102 -1.35 -11.31 11.72
C LYS A 102 -2.18 -11.68 10.50
N VAL A 103 -2.25 -10.82 9.48
CA VAL A 103 -2.93 -11.15 8.22
C VAL A 103 -2.28 -12.36 7.55
N GLN A 104 -0.96 -12.47 7.59
CA GLN A 104 -0.23 -13.59 7.00
C GLN A 104 -0.38 -14.91 7.78
N ASN A 105 -0.38 -14.85 9.11
CA ASN A 105 -0.28 -16.04 9.97
C ASN A 105 -1.57 -16.36 10.76
N GLY A 106 -2.60 -15.52 10.66
CA GLY A 106 -3.79 -15.55 11.51
C GLY A 106 -3.73 -14.55 12.66
N PHE A 107 -4.89 -14.05 13.09
CA PHE A 107 -4.97 -13.02 14.15
C PHE A 107 -4.62 -13.53 15.55
N ASP A 108 -4.68 -14.85 15.76
CA ASP A 108 -4.23 -15.53 16.98
C ASP A 108 -2.72 -15.77 17.01
N TYR A 109 -1.99 -15.33 15.97
CA TYR A 109 -0.55 -15.49 15.90
C TYR A 109 0.16 -14.72 17.02
N VAL A 110 0.90 -15.48 17.84
CA VAL A 110 1.79 -14.94 18.87
C VAL A 110 3.23 -15.08 18.39
N TYR A 111 3.95 -13.96 18.38
CA TYR A 111 5.35 -13.95 17.98
C TYR A 111 6.17 -14.87 18.89
N PRO A 112 6.94 -15.82 18.34
CA PRO A 112 7.78 -16.69 19.16
C PRO A 112 8.81 -15.83 19.87
N LYS A 113 8.71 -15.72 21.20
CA LYS A 113 9.75 -15.09 22.02
C LYS A 113 11.05 -15.85 21.73
N ARG A 114 12.05 -15.17 21.16
CA ARG A 114 13.39 -15.74 20.99
C ARG A 114 13.81 -16.31 22.35
N LYS A 115 14.01 -17.63 22.45
CA LYS A 115 14.78 -18.19 23.55
C LYS A 115 16.15 -17.50 23.43
N GLN A 116 16.50 -16.66 24.41
CA GLN A 116 17.86 -16.18 24.55
C GLN A 116 18.72 -17.45 24.64
N THR A 117 19.38 -17.83 23.55
CA THR A 117 20.35 -18.89 23.56
C THR A 117 21.44 -18.43 24.52
N ALA A 118 21.56 -19.11 25.65
CA ALA A 118 22.61 -18.94 26.65
C ALA A 118 23.98 -19.26 26.03
N ARG A 119 24.48 -18.36 25.17
CA ARG A 119 25.80 -18.41 24.54
C ARG A 119 26.69 -17.27 25.03
N ALA A 120 26.52 -16.89 26.30
CA ALA A 120 27.35 -15.91 26.99
C ALA A 120 28.06 -16.50 28.23
N MET A 121 28.21 -17.83 28.32
CA MET A 121 28.81 -18.50 29.48
C MET A 121 29.94 -19.49 29.11
N GLN A 122 30.75 -19.17 28.10
CA GLN A 122 32.00 -19.90 27.81
C GLN A 122 33.16 -18.96 27.42
N ALA A 123 33.27 -17.81 28.07
CA ALA A 123 34.44 -16.95 27.98
C ALA A 123 34.83 -16.49 29.38
N ARG A 124 35.33 -17.43 30.20
CA ARG A 124 36.16 -17.24 31.41
C ARG A 124 36.31 -18.60 32.08
N VAL A 125 37.37 -19.33 31.73
CA VAL A 125 38.44 -19.84 32.62
C VAL A 125 39.65 -20.09 31.74
#